data_AF-A0A6A7LDE0-F1
#
_entry.id   AF-A0A6A7LDE0-F1
#
_cell.length_a   1.000
_cell.length_b   1.000
_cell.length_c   1.000
_cell.angle_alpha   90.00
_cell.angle_beta   90.00
_cell.angle_gamma   90.00
#
_symmetry.space_group_name_H-M   'P 1'
#
loop_
_entity.id
_entity.type
_entity.pdbx_description
1 polymer ?
#
loop_
_entity_poly.entity_id
_entity_poly.type
_entity_poly.pdbx_seq_one_letter_code
_entity_poly.pdbx_strand_id
1 'polypeptide(L)'
;MQYLVHFFRNRPQSSIIIKEEIIRIVNKNKKDIPDDHTHFLAKVEEILSHFPEYNPEWGNRTVFRLAKAEALNPIYEEAVYSENITLPNVKHDIDLVLKMLNYKREQKGFEKVKMPLFIQPDELYHAYVHGRFAYEIKNIVSQLVIVFQKGSIDYIGFVFGFKFAILEAR
;
A
#
# COMPACT_ATOMS: atom_id res chain seq x y z
N MET A 1 10.91 30.01 31.69
CA MET A 1 10.24 30.51 30.46
C MET A 1 10.00 29.30 29.58
N GLN A 2 8.73 28.99 29.32
CA GLN A 2 8.26 27.78 28.64
C GLN A 2 8.67 27.76 27.17
N TYR A 3 9.11 26.60 26.67
CA TYR A 3 8.73 26.13 25.34
C TYR A 3 8.22 24.71 25.48
N LEU A 4 6.98 24.62 25.96
CA LEU A 4 6.13 23.46 25.78
C LEU A 4 5.81 23.43 24.29
N VAL A 5 6.65 22.74 23.50
CA VAL A 5 6.38 22.53 22.08
C VAL A 5 5.15 21.63 22.02
N HIS A 6 4.00 22.25 21.79
CA HIS A 6 2.80 21.58 21.31
C HIS A 6 3.10 21.02 19.91
N PHE A 7 3.83 19.89 19.85
CA PHE A 7 3.88 19.08 18.65
C PHE A 7 2.50 18.44 18.49
N PHE A 8 1.77 18.92 17.49
CA PHE A 8 0.43 18.48 17.15
C PHE A 8 0.32 16.94 17.07
N ARG A 9 -0.76 16.44 17.66
CA ARG A 9 -1.23 15.05 17.74
C ARG A 9 -1.24 14.32 16.38
N ASN A 10 -0.84 13.05 16.43
CA ASN A 10 -1.20 11.93 15.52
C ASN A 10 -0.56 11.91 14.12
N ARG A 11 0.75 11.70 14.03
CA ARG A 11 1.40 11.23 12.78
C ARG A 11 2.35 10.06 13.08
N PRO A 12 2.37 8.97 12.28
CA PRO A 12 3.37 7.93 12.41
C PRO A 12 4.77 8.52 12.22
N GLN A 13 5.65 8.32 13.21
CA GLN A 13 7.00 8.88 13.21
C GLN A 13 8.06 7.89 12.72
N SER A 14 7.71 6.62 12.53
CA SER A 14 8.62 5.57 12.09
C SER A 14 7.89 4.43 11.37
N SER A 15 8.64 3.61 10.64
CA SER A 15 8.16 2.37 10.03
C SER A 15 7.52 1.42 11.05
N ILE A 16 8.04 1.36 12.28
CA ILE A 16 7.50 0.57 13.39
C ILE A 16 6.07 1.03 13.75
N ILE A 17 5.88 2.34 13.96
CA ILE A 17 4.56 2.88 14.34
C ILE A 17 3.52 2.63 13.22
N ILE A 18 3.95 2.70 11.95
CA ILE A 18 3.06 2.39 10.82
C ILE A 18 2.64 0.93 10.84
N LYS A 19 3.58 0.01 11.06
CA LYS A 19 3.28 -1.43 11.18
C LYS A 19 2.30 -1.69 12.31
N GLU A 20 2.54 -1.12 13.50
CA GLU A 20 1.65 -1.25 14.65
C GLU A 20 0.24 -0.71 14.37
N GLU A 21 0.16 0.45 13.72
CA GLU A 21 -1.12 1.07 13.36
C GLU A 21 -1.89 0.23 12.33
N ILE A 22 -1.20 -0.37 11.36
CA ILE A 22 -1.81 -1.31 10.41
C ILE A 22 -2.41 -2.51 11.14
N ILE A 23 -1.66 -3.12 12.05
CA ILE A 23 -2.13 -4.24 12.86
C ILE A 23 -3.33 -3.84 13.73
N ARG A 24 -3.31 -2.64 14.32
CA ARG A 24 -4.45 -2.08 15.07
C ARG A 24 -5.70 -1.95 14.21
N ILE A 25 -5.57 -1.44 12.99
CA ILE A 25 -6.68 -1.28 12.03
C ILE A 25 -7.22 -2.65 11.61
N VAL A 26 -6.36 -3.63 11.33
CA VAL A 26 -6.75 -5.02 11.02
C VAL A 26 -7.56 -5.63 12.16
N ASN A 27 -7.07 -5.53 13.40
CA ASN A 27 -7.78 -6.06 14.57
C ASN A 27 -9.12 -5.36 14.84
N LYS A 28 -9.21 -4.05 14.59
CA LYS A 28 -10.45 -3.29 14.70
C LYS A 28 -11.51 -3.75 13.69
N ASN A 29 -11.09 -4.03 12.46
CA ASN A 29 -11.98 -4.42 11.36
C ASN A 29 -12.09 -5.94 11.17
N LYS A 30 -11.87 -6.73 12.23
CA LYS A 30 -11.90 -8.21 12.16
C LYS A 30 -13.18 -8.80 11.55
N LYS A 31 -14.30 -8.08 11.61
CA LYS A 31 -15.61 -8.52 11.08
C LYS A 31 -15.69 -8.37 9.55
N ASP A 32 -14.86 -7.51 8.99
CA ASP A 32 -14.84 -7.18 7.56
C ASP A 32 -13.77 -8.00 6.81
N ILE A 33 -13.10 -8.92 7.51
CA ILE A 33 -12.09 -9.83 6.96
C ILE A 33 -12.80 -11.13 6.53
N PRO A 34 -12.69 -11.53 5.25
CA PRO A 34 -13.42 -12.68 4.70
C PRO A 34 -12.81 -14.05 5.07
N ASP A 35 -11.65 -14.06 5.74
CA ASP A 35 -10.88 -15.26 6.08
C ASP A 35 -10.76 -15.44 7.59
N ASP A 36 -10.27 -16.60 8.01
CA ASP A 36 -9.82 -16.80 9.40
C ASP A 36 -8.87 -15.66 9.81
N HIS A 37 -9.25 -14.94 10.87
CA HIS A 37 -8.55 -13.73 11.30
C HIS A 37 -7.09 -14.00 11.66
N THR A 38 -6.80 -15.14 12.27
CA THR A 38 -5.44 -15.54 12.65
C THR A 38 -4.58 -15.73 11.41
N HIS A 39 -5.09 -16.46 10.43
CA HIS A 39 -4.39 -16.68 9.16
C HIS A 39 -4.23 -15.39 8.35
N PHE A 40 -5.26 -14.52 8.34
CA PHE A 40 -5.16 -13.21 7.69
C PHE A 40 -4.08 -12.35 8.36
N LEU A 41 -4.06 -12.28 9.69
CA LEU A 41 -3.07 -11.52 10.44
C LEU A 41 -1.64 -12.01 10.16
N ALA A 42 -1.42 -13.32 10.10
CA ALA A 42 -0.12 -13.89 9.74
C ALA A 42 0.36 -13.42 8.35
N LYS A 43 -0.54 -13.36 7.37
CA LYS A 43 -0.22 -12.82 6.02
C LYS A 43 0.04 -11.32 6.02
N VAL A 44 -0.66 -10.57 6.87
CA VAL A 44 -0.38 -9.14 7.09
C VAL A 44 1.01 -8.95 7.66
N GLU A 45 1.39 -9.72 8.68
CA GLU A 45 2.74 -9.66 9.27
C GLU A 45 3.82 -10.05 8.25
N GLU A 46 3.58 -11.08 7.44
CA GLU A 46 4.48 -11.48 6.35
C GLU A 46 4.73 -10.32 5.38
N ILE A 47 3.68 -9.69 4.84
CA ILE A 47 3.87 -8.59 3.88
C ILE A 47 4.48 -7.33 4.53
N LEU A 48 4.19 -7.08 5.82
CA LEU A 48 4.80 -5.97 6.58
C LEU A 48 6.29 -6.19 6.87
N SER A 49 6.79 -7.43 6.79
CA SER A 49 8.23 -7.69 6.88
C SER A 49 9.00 -7.02 5.74
N HIS A 50 8.36 -6.83 4.57
CA HIS A 50 8.91 -6.14 3.40
C HIS A 50 8.62 -4.64 3.37
N PHE A 51 7.92 -4.09 4.37
CA PHE A 51 7.62 -2.66 4.40
C PHE A 51 8.92 -1.86 4.60
N PRO A 52 9.25 -0.93 3.70
CA PRO A 52 10.49 -0.16 3.73
C PRO A 52 10.54 0.83 4.89
N GLU A 53 11.70 1.48 5.07
CA GLU A 53 11.80 2.59 6.02
C GLU A 53 10.86 3.72 5.60
N TYR A 54 10.15 4.29 6.58
CA TYR A 54 9.13 5.29 6.30
C TYR A 54 9.75 6.62 5.91
N ASN A 55 9.27 7.21 4.81
CA ASN A 55 9.58 8.59 4.47
C ASN A 55 8.43 9.52 4.94
N PRO A 56 8.71 10.53 5.78
CA PRO A 56 7.71 11.51 6.23
C PRO A 56 6.92 12.22 5.12
N GLU A 57 7.50 12.34 3.92
CA GLU A 57 6.82 12.88 2.74
C GLU A 57 5.57 12.08 2.37
N TRP A 58 5.51 10.77 2.65
CA TRP A 58 4.33 9.93 2.37
C TRP A 58 3.13 10.33 3.21
N GLY A 59 3.33 10.94 4.38
CA GLY A 59 2.25 11.51 5.18
C GLY A 59 1.43 12.57 4.42
N ASN A 60 1.99 13.14 3.35
CA ASN A 60 1.31 14.07 2.46
C ASN A 60 0.54 13.32 1.37
N ARG A 61 -0.75 13.02 1.61
CA ARG A 61 -1.75 12.58 0.61
C ARG A 61 -1.17 11.63 -0.44
N THR A 62 -0.66 10.51 0.02
CA THR A 62 0.05 9.53 -0.81
C THR A 62 -0.65 8.19 -0.73
N VAL A 63 -0.69 7.49 -1.86
CA VAL A 63 -1.01 6.07 -1.91
C VAL A 63 0.31 5.32 -1.99
N PHE A 64 0.68 4.66 -0.90
CA PHE A 64 1.81 3.73 -0.88
C PHE A 64 1.31 2.36 -1.32
N ARG A 65 1.95 1.75 -2.31
CA ARG A 65 1.64 0.39 -2.79
C ARG A 65 2.88 -0.47 -2.65
N LEU A 66 2.69 -1.71 -2.21
CA LEU A 66 3.71 -2.73 -2.05
C LEU A 66 3.17 -4.04 -2.62
N ALA A 67 3.94 -4.69 -3.49
CA ALA A 67 3.64 -5.99 -4.05
C ALA A 67 4.82 -6.93 -3.81
N LYS A 68 4.52 -8.10 -3.24
CA LYS A 68 5.41 -9.26 -3.25
C LYS A 68 5.02 -10.15 -4.43
N ALA A 69 6.01 -10.55 -5.21
CA ALA A 69 5.79 -11.28 -6.45
C ALA A 69 6.83 -12.38 -6.65
N GLU A 70 6.46 -13.39 -7.43
CA GLU A 70 7.35 -14.46 -7.86
C GLU A 70 8.12 -14.00 -9.11
N ALA A 71 9.45 -13.97 -9.02
CA ALA A 71 10.29 -13.72 -10.18
C ALA A 71 10.14 -14.86 -11.21
N LEU A 72 10.09 -14.48 -12.49
CA LEU A 72 10.20 -15.42 -13.60
C LEU A 72 11.64 -15.89 -13.77
N ASN A 73 12.62 -14.99 -13.56
CA ASN A 73 14.05 -15.29 -13.59
C ASN A 73 14.83 -14.38 -12.62
N PRO A 74 15.70 -14.94 -11.76
CA PRO A 74 15.83 -16.37 -11.47
C PRO A 74 14.56 -16.90 -10.77
N ILE A 75 14.17 -18.13 -11.12
CA ILE A 75 12.96 -18.75 -10.58
C ILE A 75 13.12 -18.93 -9.06
N TYR A 76 12.04 -18.71 -8.31
CA TYR A 76 11.95 -18.82 -6.85
C TYR A 76 12.57 -17.67 -6.05
N GLU A 77 13.02 -16.59 -6.70
CA GLU A 77 13.38 -15.38 -5.98
C GLU A 77 12.14 -14.57 -5.62
N GLU A 78 12.04 -14.17 -4.35
CA GLU A 78 11.01 -13.25 -3.89
C GLU A 78 11.34 -11.83 -4.34
N ALA A 79 10.51 -11.28 -5.22
CA ALA A 79 10.68 -9.95 -5.75
C ALA A 79 9.70 -8.99 -5.06
N VAL A 80 10.22 -7.88 -4.53
CA VAL A 80 9.40 -6.87 -3.86
C VAL A 80 9.44 -5.58 -4.66
N TYR A 81 8.27 -5.09 -5.04
CA TYR A 81 8.09 -3.78 -5.67
C TYR A 81 7.28 -2.87 -4.77
N SER A 82 7.71 -1.62 -4.62
CA SER A 82 6.91 -0.61 -3.95
C SER A 82 6.94 0.71 -4.71
N GLU A 83 5.86 1.49 -4.57
CA GLU A 83 5.81 2.83 -5.10
C GLU A 83 4.94 3.76 -4.25
N ASN A 84 5.19 5.05 -4.43
CA ASN A 84 4.45 6.12 -3.78
C ASN A 84 3.80 6.99 -4.85
N ILE A 85 2.48 7.12 -4.78
CA ILE A 85 1.72 7.98 -5.69
C ILE A 85 1.18 9.16 -4.89
N THR A 86 1.78 10.32 -5.10
CA THR A 86 1.29 11.58 -4.53
C THR A 86 -0.02 11.98 -5.21
N LEU A 87 -1.03 12.26 -4.39
CA LEU A 87 -2.33 12.76 -4.81
C LEU A 87 -2.41 14.28 -4.61
N PRO A 88 -3.30 14.97 -5.35
CA PRO A 88 -3.55 16.40 -5.18
C PRO A 88 -3.89 16.78 -3.73
N ASN A 89 -3.69 18.04 -3.38
CA ASN A 89 -3.95 18.54 -2.04
C ASN A 89 -5.46 18.81 -1.78
N VAL A 90 -6.34 17.85 -2.06
CA VAL A 90 -7.76 17.82 -1.60
C VAL A 90 -8.07 16.61 -0.71
N LYS A 91 -9.15 16.62 0.08
CA LYS A 91 -9.53 15.44 0.89
C LYS A 91 -10.12 14.41 -0.07
N HIS A 92 -9.76 13.14 0.06
CA HIS A 92 -10.23 12.10 -0.86
C HIS A 92 -11.03 11.05 -0.10
N ASP A 93 -12.22 10.73 -0.60
CA ASP A 93 -12.83 9.43 -0.31
C ASP A 93 -12.16 8.35 -1.17
N ILE A 94 -12.50 7.08 -0.90
CA ILE A 94 -11.92 5.97 -1.65
C ILE A 94 -12.24 6.05 -3.14
N ASP A 95 -13.44 6.49 -3.53
CA ASP A 95 -13.86 6.59 -4.94
C ASP A 95 -13.01 7.60 -5.71
N LEU A 96 -12.72 8.75 -5.11
CA LEU A 96 -11.86 9.77 -5.69
C LEU A 96 -10.41 9.28 -5.76
N VAL A 97 -9.93 8.53 -4.76
CA VAL A 97 -8.62 7.84 -4.84
C VAL A 97 -8.58 6.91 -6.06
N LEU A 98 -9.57 6.04 -6.24
CA LEU A 98 -9.61 5.11 -7.38
C LEU A 98 -9.62 5.85 -8.73
N LYS A 99 -10.43 6.91 -8.86
CA LYS A 99 -10.47 7.75 -10.08
C LYS A 99 -9.11 8.37 -10.38
N MET A 100 -8.42 8.91 -9.37
CA MET A 100 -7.12 9.54 -9.56
C MET A 100 -6.02 8.54 -9.86
N LEU A 101 -6.05 7.34 -9.27
CA LEU A 101 -5.10 6.28 -9.60
C LEU A 101 -5.30 5.80 -11.05
N ASN A 102 -6.54 5.64 -11.51
CA ASN A 102 -6.80 5.35 -12.92
C ASN A 102 -6.33 6.48 -13.85
N TYR A 103 -6.55 7.75 -13.47
CA TYR A 103 -6.01 8.87 -14.23
C TYR A 103 -4.48 8.81 -14.32
N LYS A 104 -3.78 8.48 -13.22
CA LYS A 104 -2.31 8.28 -13.22
C LYS A 104 -1.89 7.08 -14.07
N ARG A 105 -2.68 6.01 -14.14
CA ARG A 105 -2.45 4.87 -15.02
C ARG A 105 -2.55 5.28 -16.49
N GLU A 106 -3.59 6.01 -16.87
CA GLU A 106 -3.77 6.52 -18.24
C GLU A 106 -2.62 7.45 -18.66
N GLN A 107 -2.14 8.30 -17.75
CA GLN A 107 -0.97 9.16 -18.02
C GLN A 107 0.31 8.38 -18.33
N LYS A 108 0.41 7.13 -17.84
CA LYS A 108 1.52 6.20 -18.14
C LYS A 108 1.22 5.31 -19.36
N GLY A 109 0.07 5.46 -20.02
CA GLY A 109 -0.34 4.67 -21.18
C GLY A 109 -1.04 3.36 -20.85
N PHE A 110 -1.43 3.12 -19.59
CA PHE A 110 -2.15 1.90 -19.21
C PHE A 110 -3.67 2.07 -19.32
N GLU A 111 -4.37 0.95 -19.52
CA GLU A 111 -5.83 0.92 -19.46
C GLU A 111 -6.37 1.10 -18.03
N LYS A 112 -7.60 1.60 -17.94
CA LYS A 112 -8.34 1.68 -16.67
C LYS A 112 -8.63 0.28 -16.15
N VAL A 113 -8.53 0.13 -14.84
CA VAL A 113 -8.92 -1.09 -14.14
C VAL A 113 -9.98 -0.76 -13.09
N LYS A 114 -10.73 -1.78 -12.67
CA LYS A 114 -11.75 -1.61 -11.62
C LYS A 114 -11.13 -1.32 -10.25
N MET A 115 -9.95 -1.87 -9.98
CA MET A 115 -9.28 -1.76 -8.69
C MET A 115 -7.84 -1.24 -8.85
N PRO A 116 -7.65 0.04 -9.19
CA PRO A 116 -6.32 0.64 -9.41
C PRO A 116 -5.55 0.86 -8.11
N LEU A 117 -6.17 0.59 -6.96
CA LEU A 117 -5.55 0.67 -5.64
C LEU A 117 -4.36 -0.28 -5.50
N PHE A 118 -4.43 -1.43 -6.16
CA PHE A 118 -3.37 -2.44 -6.17
C PHE A 118 -2.54 -2.32 -7.44
N ILE A 119 -1.27 -2.69 -7.34
CA ILE A 119 -0.35 -2.76 -8.48
C ILE A 119 -0.86 -3.84 -9.45
N GLN A 120 -0.92 -3.48 -10.72
CA GLN A 120 -1.34 -4.37 -11.79
C GLN A 120 -0.12 -5.03 -12.49
N PRO A 121 -0.30 -6.19 -13.16
CA PRO A 121 0.80 -6.86 -13.85
C PRO A 121 1.49 -6.01 -14.93
N ASP A 122 0.72 -5.20 -15.66
CA ASP A 122 1.25 -4.28 -16.69
C ASP A 122 2.16 -3.20 -16.09
N GLU A 123 1.84 -2.71 -14.88
CA GLU A 123 2.67 -1.74 -14.15
C GLU A 123 4.01 -2.35 -13.72
N LEU A 124 4.02 -3.61 -13.25
CA LEU A 124 5.26 -4.32 -12.90
C LEU A 124 6.13 -4.60 -14.12
N TYR A 125 5.54 -5.07 -15.21
CA TYR A 125 6.26 -5.29 -16.46
C TYR A 125 6.87 -4.00 -16.98
N HIS A 126 6.12 -2.90 -16.96
CA HIS A 126 6.66 -1.59 -17.32
C HIS A 126 7.79 -1.16 -16.37
N ALA A 127 7.68 -1.39 -15.06
CA ALA A 127 8.74 -1.08 -14.12
C ALA A 127 10.03 -1.87 -14.43
N TYR A 128 9.90 -3.15 -14.78
CA TYR A 128 11.00 -4.00 -15.20
C TYR A 128 11.69 -3.49 -16.48
N VAL A 129 10.92 -3.27 -17.56
CA VAL A 129 11.46 -2.80 -18.86
C VAL A 129 12.17 -1.44 -18.73
N HIS A 130 11.78 -0.62 -17.75
CA HIS A 130 12.39 0.70 -17.51
C HIS A 130 13.45 0.68 -16.40
N GLY A 131 13.92 -0.49 -15.95
CA GLY A 131 14.97 -0.61 -14.94
C GLY A 131 14.59 -0.11 -13.54
N ARG A 132 13.30 0.13 -13.29
CA ARG A 132 12.76 0.51 -11.97
C ARG A 132 12.45 -0.71 -11.10
N PHE A 133 12.56 -1.90 -11.67
CA PHE A 133 12.42 -3.18 -10.98
C PHE A 133 13.36 -4.19 -11.61
N ALA A 134 14.04 -5.00 -10.81
CA ALA A 134 15.09 -5.88 -11.29
C ALA A 134 14.58 -7.18 -11.91
N TYR A 135 13.30 -7.51 -11.70
CA TYR A 135 12.75 -8.82 -12.01
C TYR A 135 11.61 -8.72 -13.02
N GLU A 136 11.66 -9.61 -14.01
CA GLU A 136 10.45 -9.99 -14.75
C GLU A 136 9.62 -10.93 -13.86
N ILE A 137 8.31 -10.79 -13.88
CA ILE A 137 7.42 -11.37 -12.87
C ILE A 137 6.51 -12.41 -13.47
N LYS A 138 6.41 -13.55 -12.79
CA LYS A 138 5.46 -14.61 -13.13
C LYS A 138 4.07 -14.29 -12.58
N ASN A 139 3.98 -14.04 -11.26
CA ASN A 139 2.72 -13.80 -10.56
C ASN A 139 2.92 -12.81 -9.39
N ILE A 140 1.89 -12.01 -9.10
CA ILE A 140 1.81 -11.26 -7.84
C ILE A 140 1.23 -12.18 -6.76
N VAL A 141 1.94 -12.32 -5.63
CA VAL A 141 1.58 -13.22 -4.54
C VAL A 141 0.70 -12.50 -3.51
N SER A 142 1.15 -11.33 -3.09
CA SER A 142 0.46 -10.52 -2.08
C SER A 142 0.71 -9.04 -2.28
N GLN A 143 -0.24 -8.22 -1.83
CA GLN A 143 -0.15 -6.77 -1.93
C GLN A 143 -0.65 -6.07 -0.67
N LEU A 144 -0.03 -4.93 -0.38
CA LEU A 144 -0.41 -3.98 0.65
C LEU A 144 -0.55 -2.61 -0.02
N VAL A 145 -1.62 -1.90 0.32
CA VAL A 145 -1.79 -0.50 -0.02
C VAL A 145 -2.15 0.30 1.21
N ILE A 146 -1.57 1.48 1.33
CA ILE A 146 -1.85 2.42 2.41
C ILE A 146 -2.20 3.76 1.79
N VAL A 147 -3.38 4.28 2.14
CA VAL A 147 -3.79 5.62 1.76
C VAL A 147 -3.52 6.56 2.92
N PHE A 148 -2.46 7.36 2.79
CA PHE A 148 -2.11 8.39 3.76
C PHE A 148 -2.87 9.68 3.44
N GLN A 149 -3.42 10.35 4.47
CA GLN A 149 -3.96 11.71 4.35
C GLN A 149 -3.55 12.56 5.55
N LYS A 150 -2.85 13.66 5.31
CA LYS A 150 -2.43 14.63 6.35
C LYS A 150 -1.67 13.99 7.53
N GLY A 151 -0.92 12.93 7.26
CA GLY A 151 -0.13 12.20 8.25
C GLY A 151 -0.91 11.14 9.02
N SER A 152 -2.15 10.80 8.65
CA SER A 152 -2.86 9.61 9.13
C SER A 152 -3.01 8.58 8.04
N ILE A 153 -3.22 7.32 8.43
CA ILE A 153 -3.74 6.27 7.54
C ILE A 153 -5.26 6.43 7.51
N ASP A 154 -5.85 6.61 6.33
CA ASP A 154 -7.31 6.64 6.16
C ASP A 154 -7.83 5.27 5.69
N TYR A 155 -7.10 4.59 4.81
CA TYR A 155 -7.45 3.24 4.33
C TYR A 155 -6.22 2.35 4.22
N ILE A 156 -6.43 1.05 4.45
CA ILE A 156 -5.46 0.00 4.15
C ILE A 156 -6.14 -1.06 3.30
N GLY A 157 -5.48 -1.50 2.23
CA GLY A 157 -5.93 -2.62 1.44
C GLY A 157 -4.92 -3.76 1.45
N PHE A 158 -5.44 -4.98 1.35
CA PHE A 158 -4.64 -6.19 1.22
C PHE A 158 -5.15 -7.03 0.04
N VAL A 159 -4.24 -7.70 -0.65
CA VAL A 159 -4.55 -8.78 -1.58
C VAL A 159 -3.71 -9.99 -1.18
N PHE A 160 -4.36 -11.13 -0.99
CA PHE A 160 -3.70 -12.42 -0.75
C PHE A 160 -4.32 -13.46 -1.69
N GLY A 161 -3.60 -13.82 -2.76
CA GLY A 161 -4.17 -14.60 -3.85
C GLY A 161 -5.33 -13.86 -4.55
N PHE A 162 -6.52 -14.47 -4.61
CA PHE A 162 -7.70 -13.89 -5.26
C PHE A 162 -8.60 -13.09 -4.32
N LYS A 163 -8.25 -13.01 -3.04
CA LYS A 163 -9.05 -12.32 -2.02
C LYS A 163 -8.44 -10.95 -1.74
N PHE A 164 -9.31 -9.96 -1.56
CA PHE A 164 -8.89 -8.63 -1.13
C PHE A 164 -9.77 -8.12 0.01
N ALA A 165 -9.19 -7.25 0.83
CA ALA A 165 -9.89 -6.50 1.86
C ALA A 165 -9.46 -5.03 1.79
N ILE A 166 -10.39 -4.10 1.98
CA ILE A 166 -10.11 -2.67 2.13
C ILE A 166 -10.72 -2.26 3.45
N LEU A 167 -9.87 -1.84 4.38
CA LEU A 167 -10.21 -1.54 5.76
C LEU A 167 -10.12 -0.03 5.96
N GLU A 168 -11.16 0.56 6.51
CA GLU A 168 -11.15 1.95 6.93
C GLU A 168 -10.46 2.05 8.30
N ALA A 169 -9.59 3.05 8.46
CA ALA A 169 -8.91 3.27 9.73
C ALA A 169 -9.83 3.89 10.80
N ARG A 170 -10.84 4.64 10.36
CA ARG A 170 -11.70 5.50 11.19
C ARG A 170 -12.86 4.77 11.84
#